data_AF-A0A960YN93-F1
#
_entry.id   AF-A0A960YN93-F1
#
_cell.length_a   1.000
_cell.length_b   1.000
_cell.length_c   1.000
_cell.angle_alpha   90.00
_cell.angle_beta   90.00
_cell.angle_gamma   90.00
#
_symmetry.space_group_name_H-M   'P 1'
#
loop_
_entity.id
_entity.type
_entity.pdbx_description
1 polymer ?
#
loop_
_entity_poly.entity_id
_entity_poly.type
_entity_poly.pdbx_seq_one_letter_code
_entity_poly.pdbx_strand_id
1 'polypeptide(L)'
;TWNLMVRPKGFGPFDIIFLRNMLIYFNAAEKDTIIRNIVSALRPDGYLIVGHSEALNFAQSYLNKIRPTVYQPLENLSRAV
;
A
#
# COMPACT_ATOMS: atom_id res chain seq x y z
N THR A 1 4.63 18.52 -8.81
CA THR A 1 5.29 17.20 -8.66
C THR A 1 4.84 16.58 -7.34
N TRP A 2 4.42 15.32 -7.34
CA TRP A 2 3.91 14.64 -6.13
C TRP A 2 5.03 13.88 -5.41
N ASN A 3 5.04 13.91 -4.08
CA ASN A 3 6.04 13.23 -3.24
C ASN A 3 5.36 12.18 -2.37
N LEU A 4 5.77 10.91 -2.46
CA LEU A 4 5.18 9.78 -1.71
C LEU A 4 5.36 9.88 -0.19
N MET A 5 6.36 10.63 0.27
CA MET A 5 6.58 10.89 1.69
C MET A 5 5.58 11.89 2.27
N VAL A 6 4.94 12.69 1.41
CA VAL A 6 3.96 13.69 1.81
C VAL A 6 2.58 13.21 1.39
N ARG A 7 1.67 13.04 2.34
CA ARG A 7 0.29 12.66 2.00
C ARG A 7 -0.37 13.76 1.16
N PRO A 8 -0.75 13.47 -0.09
CA PRO A 8 -1.41 14.46 -0.92
C PRO A 8 -2.85 14.68 -0.46
N LYS A 9 -3.23 15.94 -0.17
CA LYS A 9 -4.61 16.29 0.20
C LYS A 9 -5.53 16.11 -1.01
N GLY A 10 -6.66 15.43 -0.81
CA GLY A 10 -7.66 15.19 -1.87
C GLY A 10 -7.32 14.05 -2.85
N PHE A 11 -6.36 13.19 -2.51
CA PHE A 11 -5.95 12.07 -3.35
C PHE A 11 -6.62 10.77 -2.86
N GLY A 12 -7.46 10.17 -3.70
CA GLY A 12 -8.22 8.96 -3.37
C GLY A 12 -9.60 9.23 -2.73
N PRO A 13 -10.30 8.18 -2.27
CA PRO A 13 -9.83 6.80 -2.21
C PRO A 13 -9.82 6.12 -3.61
N PHE A 14 -8.85 5.25 -3.84
CA PHE A 14 -8.68 4.51 -5.10
C PHE A 14 -9.11 3.05 -4.95
N ASP A 15 -9.70 2.48 -6.00
CA ASP A 15 -9.98 1.05 -6.08
C ASP A 15 -8.70 0.22 -6.25
N ILE A 16 -7.73 0.73 -7.02
CA ILE A 16 -6.46 0.04 -7.30
C ILE A 16 -5.31 1.05 -7.30
N ILE A 17 -4.22 0.71 -6.62
CA ILE A 17 -2.95 1.44 -6.67
C ILE A 17 -1.84 0.51 -7.17
N PHE A 18 -1.10 0.96 -8.17
CA PHE A 18 0.13 0.31 -8.65
C PHE A 18 1.34 1.02 -8.06
N LEU A 19 2.13 0.33 -7.25
CA LEU A 19 3.36 0.84 -6.66
C LEU A 19 4.50 -0.11 -7.03
N ARG A 20 4.93 -0.03 -8.29
CA ARG A 20 5.87 -0.99 -8.90
C ARG A 20 7.23 -0.36 -9.16
N ASN A 21 8.28 -1.11 -8.84
CA ASN A 21 9.69 -0.80 -9.07
C ASN A 21 10.19 0.50 -8.40
N MET A 22 9.48 0.98 -7.37
CA MET A 22 9.82 2.20 -6.64
C MET A 22 10.31 1.95 -5.22
N LEU A 23 9.78 0.95 -4.52
CA LEU A 23 10.10 0.75 -3.11
C LEU A 23 11.55 0.34 -2.90
N ILE A 24 12.20 -0.23 -3.90
CA ILE A 24 13.61 -0.63 -3.84
C ILE A 24 14.58 0.52 -3.56
N TYR A 25 14.18 1.77 -3.79
CA TYR A 25 15.02 2.96 -3.56
C TYR A 25 14.93 3.53 -2.15
N PHE A 26 14.04 3.02 -1.31
CA PHE A 26 13.75 3.59 0.00
C PHE A 26 14.25 2.71 1.15
N ASN A 27 14.65 3.35 2.23
CA ASN A 27 14.99 2.67 3.47
C ASN A 27 13.74 2.14 4.19
N ALA A 28 13.91 1.39 5.28
CA ALA A 28 12.80 0.75 5.99
C ALA A 28 11.78 1.76 6.56
N ALA A 29 12.25 2.87 7.14
CA ALA A 29 11.37 3.89 7.74
C ALA A 29 10.60 4.68 6.66
N GLU A 30 11.24 4.94 5.52
CA GLU A 30 10.61 5.57 4.36
C GLU A 30 9.55 4.66 3.75
N LYS A 31 9.87 3.38 3.52
CA LYS A 31 8.91 2.38 3.03
C LYS A 31 7.67 2.32 3.89
N ASP A 32 7.84 2.27 5.21
CA ASP A 32 6.75 2.22 6.18
C ASP A 32 5.86 3.48 6.09
N THR A 33 6.47 4.66 5.97
CA THR A 33 5.75 5.92 5.76
C THR A 33 4.97 5.95 4.43
N ILE A 34 5.61 5.52 3.34
CA ILE A 34 5.00 5.44 2.01
C ILE A 34 3.80 4.48 2.05
N ILE A 35 3.97 3.28 2.61
CA ILE A 35 2.89 2.29 2.67
C ILE A 35 1.71 2.80 3.51
N ARG A 36 1.95 3.47 4.65
CA ARG A 36 0.87 4.09 5.42
C ARG A 36 0.09 5.13 4.59
N ASN A 37 0.80 5.99 3.86
CA ASN A 37 0.16 6.97 2.99
C ASN A 37 -0.68 6.29 1.89
N ILE A 38 -0.14 5.25 1.25
CA ILE A 38 -0.79 4.49 0.18
C ILE A 38 -2.04 3.75 0.70
N VAL A 39 -1.93 3.06 1.84
CA VAL A 39 -3.07 2.35 2.45
C VAL A 39 -4.17 3.33 2.83
N SER A 40 -3.83 4.52 3.34
CA SER A 40 -4.82 5.56 3.66
C SER A 40 -5.53 6.17 2.45
N ALA A 41 -5.00 5.94 1.24
CA ALA A 41 -5.55 6.40 -0.03
C ALA A 41 -6.25 5.26 -0.79
N LEU A 42 -6.19 4.02 -0.30
CA LEU A 42 -6.99 2.92 -0.84
C LEU A 42 -8.39 2.95 -0.25
N ARG A 43 -9.37 2.58 -1.06
CA ARG A 43 -10.65 2.12 -0.52
C ARG A 43 -10.41 0.92 0.39
N PRO A 44 -11.27 0.67 1.40
CA PRO A 44 -11.17 -0.54 2.20
C PRO A 44 -11.04 -1.78 1.31
N ASP A 45 -11.94 -1.95 0.34
CA ASP A 45 -12.00 -3.07 -0.60
C ASP A 45 -10.97 -3.02 -1.75
N GLY A 46 -10.11 -2.01 -1.77
CA GLY A 46 -9.17 -1.77 -2.85
C GLY A 46 -7.94 -2.70 -2.85
N TYR A 47 -7.17 -2.64 -3.94
CA TYR A 47 -6.00 -3.46 -4.17
C TYR A 47 -4.71 -2.65 -4.33
N LEU A 48 -3.64 -3.10 -3.68
CA LEU A 48 -2.28 -2.65 -3.92
C LEU A 48 -1.52 -3.70 -4.72
N ILE A 49 -0.92 -3.28 -5.84
CA ILE A 49 -0.11 -4.14 -6.72
C ILE A 49 1.32 -3.62 -6.76
N VAL A 50 2.28 -4.47 -6.40
CA VAL A 50 3.72 -4.14 -6.35
C VAL A 50 4.55 -4.90 -7.38
N GLY A 51 5.84 -4.58 -7.50
CA GLY A 51 6.78 -5.35 -8.32
C GLY A 51 7.12 -6.72 -7.73
N HIS A 52 7.56 -7.64 -8.58
CA HIS A 52 7.96 -8.99 -8.19
C HIS A 52 9.05 -9.01 -7.11
N SER A 53 9.98 -8.05 -7.15
CA SER A 53 11.08 -7.92 -6.18
C SER A 53 10.71 -7.09 -4.94
N GLU A 54 9.46 -6.67 -4.80
CA GLU A 54 9.02 -5.70 -3.78
C GLU A 54 8.03 -6.31 -2.79
N ALA A 55 8.28 -7.55 -2.36
CA ALA A 55 7.43 -8.20 -1.38
C ALA A 55 7.29 -7.36 -0.09
N LEU A 56 6.06 -7.02 0.28
CA LEU A 56 5.74 -6.15 1.41
C LEU A 56 5.69 -6.89 2.75
N ASN A 57 6.71 -7.72 3.03
CA ASN A 57 6.73 -8.52 4.26
C ASN A 57 6.78 -7.67 5.54
N PHE A 58 7.22 -6.41 5.44
CA PHE A 58 7.27 -5.45 6.54
C PHE A 58 5.91 -4.77 6.83
N ALA A 59 4.93 -4.88 5.94
CA ALA A 59 3.66 -4.15 6.01
C ALA A 59 2.46 -5.01 6.46
N GLN A 60 2.73 -6.14 7.11
CA GLN A 60 1.70 -7.10 7.56
C GLN A 60 0.75 -6.53 8.62
N SER A 61 1.09 -5.39 9.22
CA SER A 61 0.22 -4.63 10.14
C SER A 61 -0.78 -3.71 9.42
N TYR A 62 -0.68 -3.56 8.10
CA TYR A 62 -1.56 -2.71 7.28
C TYR A 62 -2.27 -3.48 6.17
N LEU A 63 -1.62 -4.52 5.64
CA LEU A 63 -2.01 -5.19 4.41
C LEU A 63 -2.05 -6.70 4.60
N ASN A 64 -3.08 -7.33 4.04
CA ASN A 64 -3.14 -8.77 3.82
C ASN A 64 -2.62 -9.10 2.41
N LYS A 65 -1.81 -10.14 2.28
CA LYS A 65 -1.34 -10.64 0.97
C LYS A 65 -2.34 -11.65 0.42
N ILE A 66 -2.98 -11.34 -0.71
CA ILE A 66 -4.00 -12.20 -1.32
C ILE A 66 -3.40 -13.13 -2.37
N ARG A 67 -2.45 -12.60 -3.17
CA ARG A 67 -1.72 -13.32 -4.22
C ARG A 67 -0.29 -12.80 -4.32
N PRO A 68 0.63 -13.47 -5.04
CA PRO A 68 1.92 -12.87 -5.38
C PRO A 68 1.72 -11.44 -5.89
N THR A 69 2.46 -10.49 -5.33
CA THR A 69 2.40 -9.04 -5.65
C THR A 69 1.09 -8.30 -5.40
N VAL A 70 0.02 -8.96 -4.93
CA VAL A 70 -1.31 -8.34 -4.73
C VAL A 70 -1.71 -8.36 -3.26
N TYR A 71 -2.07 -7.19 -2.74
CA TYR A 71 -2.38 -6.95 -1.34
C TYR A 71 -3.70 -6.17 -1.19
N GLN A 72 -4.38 -6.34 -0.06
CA GLN A 72 -5.56 -5.57 0.33
C GLN A 72 -5.41 -4.99 1.75
N PRO A 73 -6.03 -3.85 2.07
CA PRO A 73 -6.08 -3.32 3.43
C PRO A 73 -6.65 -4.31 4.45
N LEU A 74 -6.05 -4.37 5.65
CA LEU A 74 -6.51 -5.24 6.73
C LEU A 74 -7.91 -4.88 7.26
N GLU A 75 -8.33 -3.62 7.15
CA GLU A 75 -9.65 -3.16 7.61
C GLU A 75 -10.81 -3.92 6.93
N ASN A 76 -10.57 -4.58 5.79
CA ASN A 76 -11.55 -5.49 5.19
C ASN A 76 -11.87 -6.71 6.05
N LEU A 77 -10.90 -7.23 6.80
CA LEU A 77 -11.08 -8.48 7.55
C LEU A 77 -11.91 -8.27 8.83
N SER A 78 -11.92 -7.07 9.40
CA SER A 78 -12.74 -6.75 10.58
C SER A 78 -14.21 -6.48 10.26
N ARG A 79 -14.58 -6.35 8.98
CA ARG A 79 -15.97 -6.16 8.53
C ARG A 79 -16.59 -7.40 7.89
N ALA A 80 -15.80 -8.44 7.63
CA ALA A 80 -16.24 -9.68 6.99
C ALA A 80 -16.60 -10.80 8.00
N VAL A 81 -16.72 -10.46 9.29
CA VAL A 81 -17.13 -11.35 10.39
C VAL A 81 -18.37 -10.80 11.06
#